data_AF-A0A1H0QFZ6-F1
#
_entry.id   AF-A0A1H0QFZ6-F1
#
_cell.length_a   1.000
_cell.length_b   1.000
_cell.length_c   1.000
_cell.angle_alpha   90.00
_cell.angle_beta   90.00
_cell.angle_gamma   90.00
#
_symmetry.space_group_name_H-M   'P 1'
#
loop_
_entity.id
_entity.type
_entity.pdbx_description
1 polymer ?
#
loop_
_entity_poly.entity_id
_entity_poly.type
_entity_poly.pdbx_seq_one_letter_code
_entity_poly.pdbx_strand_id
1 'polypeptide(L)' 'MKAITKEGNTLVSRYDTEGLRVEIKENEKLTKFIFHKENILVETDGDYNSISRFVRGYEVVAADITDGNNED' A
#
# COMPACT_ATOMS: atom_id res chain seq x y z
N MET A 1 2.05 15.82 -8.07
CA MET A 1 0.71 16.35 -7.74
C MET A 1 0.69 16.77 -6.28
N LYS A 2 0.02 17.88 -5.92
CA LYS A 2 -0.18 18.31 -4.52
C LYS A 2 -1.66 18.59 -4.26
N ALA A 3 -2.18 18.09 -3.15
CA ALA A 3 -3.52 18.35 -2.64
C ALA A 3 -3.44 18.90 -1.21
N ILE A 4 -4.42 19.74 -0.85
CA ILE A 4 -4.55 20.33 0.48
C ILE A 4 -6.02 20.21 0.89
N THR A 5 -6.31 19.68 2.08
CA THR A 5 -7.67 19.57 2.60
C THR A 5 -8.13 20.89 3.24
N LYS A 6 -9.44 21.01 3.51
CA LYS A 6 -10.00 22.18 4.23
C LYS A 6 -9.39 22.34 5.63
N GLU A 7 -8.97 21.25 6.25
CA GLU A 7 -8.33 21.19 7.57
C GLU A 7 -6.83 21.49 7.52
N GLY A 8 -6.26 21.70 6.32
CA GLY A 8 -4.84 22.01 6.14
C GLY A 8 -3.93 20.79 5.95
N ASN A 9 -4.46 19.57 5.95
CA ASN A 9 -3.66 18.37 5.66
C ASN A 9 -3.15 18.42 4.22
N THR A 10 -1.91 17.97 4.00
CA THR A 10 -1.24 18.00 2.69
C THR A 10 -0.98 16.60 2.18
N LEU A 11 -1.13 16.40 0.87
CA LEU A 11 -0.75 15.17 0.19
C LEU A 11 0.01 15.52 -1.08
N VAL A 12 1.23 14.99 -1.21
CA VAL A 12 2.06 15.16 -2.42
C VAL A 12 2.35 13.78 -3.01
N SER A 13 1.99 13.58 -4.28
CA SER A 13 2.30 12.36 -5.03
C SER A 13 3.34 12.62 -6.11
N ARG A 14 4.34 11.73 -6.22
CA ARG A 14 5.34 11.70 -7.29
C ARG A 14 5.14 10.43 -8.13
N TYR A 15 5.33 10.58 -9.43
CA TYR A 15 5.15 9.52 -10.41
C TYR A 15 6.44 9.38 -11.24
N ASP A 16 6.72 8.17 -11.71
CA ASP A 16 7.81 7.91 -12.66
C ASP A 16 7.38 8.20 -14.12
N THR A 17 8.26 7.87 -15.07
CA THR A 17 8.01 8.07 -16.50
C THR A 17 6.93 7.14 -17.07
N GLU A 18 6.60 6.05 -16.37
CA GLU A 18 5.52 5.12 -16.73
C GLU A 18 4.18 5.52 -16.11
N GLY A 19 4.17 6.57 -15.28
CA GLY A 19 2.98 7.04 -14.58
C GLY A 19 2.66 6.24 -13.32
N LEU A 20 3.57 5.39 -12.83
CA LEU A 20 3.40 4.68 -11.57
C LEU A 20 3.73 5.61 -10.40
N ARG A 21 2.93 5.54 -9.34
CA ARG A 21 3.08 6.41 -8.16
C ARG A 21 4.18 5.90 -7.24
N VAL A 22 5.38 6.44 -7.38
CA VAL A 22 6.58 6.00 -6.64
C VAL A 22 6.70 6.58 -5.23
N GLU A 23 6.10 7.73 -4.96
CA GLU A 23 6.15 8.35 -3.62
C GLU A 23 4.83 9.05 -3.26
N ILE A 24 4.46 8.96 -1.98
CA ILE A 24 3.41 9.78 -1.36
C ILE A 24 3.97 10.41 -0.10
N LYS A 25 3.85 11.73 0.02
CA LYS A 25 4.08 12.45 1.27
C LYS A 25 2.75 12.97 1.79
N GLU A 26 2.26 12.39 2.87
CA GLU A 26 1.08 12.86 3.59
C GLU A 26 1.54 13.60 4.84
N ASN A 27 1.29 14.91 4.89
CA ASN A 27 1.85 15.81 5.88
C ASN A 27 3.39 15.67 5.95
N GLU A 28 3.90 15.10 7.04
CA GLU A 28 5.34 14.87 7.25
C GLU A 28 5.77 13.44 6.94
N LYS A 29 4.81 12.52 6.76
CA LYS A 29 5.07 11.09 6.55
C LYS A 29 5.31 10.81 5.06
N LEU A 30 6.50 10.30 4.74
CA LEU A 30 6.87 9.86 3.39
C LEU A 30 6.74 8.33 3.29
N THR A 31 6.03 7.87 2.27
CA THR A 31 5.95 6.47 1.86
C THR A 31 6.44 6.36 0.42
N LYS A 32 7.28 5.35 0.15
CA LYS A 32 7.76 5.04 -1.20
C LYS A 32 7.27 3.66 -1.62
N PHE A 33 7.16 3.45 -2.93
CA PHE A 33 6.66 2.22 -3.52
C PHE A 33 7.68 1.66 -4.50
N ILE A 34 7.99 0.37 -4.36
CA ILE A 34 8.81 -0.38 -5.31
C ILE A 34 7.86 -1.23 -6.14
N PHE A 35 7.91 -1.07 -7.47
CA PHE A 35 7.04 -1.77 -8.39
C PHE A 35 7.74 -2.92 -9.11
N HIS A 36 6.97 -3.93 -9.48
CA HIS A 36 7.36 -4.91 -10.48
C HIS A 36 6.27 -4.98 -11.56
N LYS A 37 6.57 -4.39 -12.74
CA LYS A 37 5.55 -4.00 -13.72
C LYS A 37 4.56 -3.03 -13.07
N GLU A 38 3.27 -3.23 -13.27
CA GLU A 38 2.20 -2.37 -12.72
C GLU A 38 1.81 -2.72 -11.27
N ASN A 39 2.46 -3.71 -10.64
CA ASN A 39 2.13 -4.16 -9.29
C ASN A 39 3.09 -3.59 -8.26
N ILE A 40 2.57 -3.14 -7.12
CA ILE A 40 3.38 -2.77 -5.96
C ILE A 40 3.97 -4.05 -5.37
N LEU A 41 5.29 -4.10 -5.24
CA LEU A 41 6.02 -5.20 -4.63
C LEU A 41 6.33 -4.90 -3.16
N VAL A 42 6.70 -3.66 -2.84
CA VAL A 42 7.11 -3.24 -1.50
C VAL A 42 6.65 -1.81 -1.24
N GLU A 43 6.14 -1.55 -0.03
CA GLU A 43 6.01 -0.21 0.52
C GLU A 43 7.12 0.02 1.53
N THR A 44 7.76 1.19 1.45
CA THR A 44 8.82 1.57 2.38
C THR A 44 8.56 2.93 3.00
N ASP A 45 9.25 3.20 4.11
CA ASP A 45 9.39 4.56 4.60
C ASP A 45 10.34 5.39 3.70
N GLY A 46 10.65 6.61 4.14
CA GLY A 46 11.55 7.52 3.44
C GLY A 46 13.00 7.02 3.31
N ASP A 47 13.42 6.11 4.20
CA ASP A 47 14.78 5.56 4.28
C ASP A 47 14.89 4.17 3.62
N TYR A 48 13.84 3.75 2.90
CA TYR A 48 13.72 2.44 2.25
C TYR A 48 13.64 1.24 3.22
N ASN A 49 13.28 1.47 4.49
CA ASN A 49 12.92 0.36 5.37
C ASN A 49 11.54 -0.18 4.96
N SER A 50 11.44 -1.50 4.84
CA SER A 50 10.20 -2.17 4.44
C SER A 50 9.11 -1.97 5.48
N ILE A 51 7.97 -1.40 5.07
CA ILE A 51 6.73 -1.32 5.84
C ILE A 51 5.86 -2.54 5.51
N SER A 52 5.69 -2.85 4.23
CA SER A 52 4.89 -3.98 3.75
C SER A 52 5.48 -4.57 2.47
N ARG A 53 5.28 -5.87 2.23
CA ARG A 53 5.73 -6.57 1.02
C ARG A 53 4.58 -7.40 0.47
N PHE A 54 4.27 -7.22 -0.80
CA PHE A 54 3.27 -7.99 -1.51
C PHE A 54 3.97 -9.08 -2.31
N VAL A 55 3.88 -10.32 -1.82
CA VAL A 55 4.33 -11.48 -2.59
C VAL A 55 3.21 -11.83 -3.56
N ARG A 56 3.53 -12.03 -4.85
CA ARG A 56 2.56 -12.66 -5.77
C ARG A 56 2.33 -14.10 -5.31
N GLY A 57 1.32 -14.31 -4.46
CA GLY A 57 0.82 -15.64 -4.16
C GLY A 57 0.04 -16.13 -5.37
N TYR A 58 0.31 -17.36 -5.84
CA TYR A 58 -0.71 -18.12 -6.54
C TYR A 58 -1.93 -18.13 -5.62
N GLU A 59 -3.11 -17.77 -6.16
CA GLU A 59 -4.36 -17.71 -5.41
C GLU A 59 -4.56 -19.00 -4.60
N VAL A 60 -4.44 -18.93 -3.28
CA VAL A 60 -4.93 -19.98 -2.39
C VAL A 60 -5.92 -19.30 -1.46
N VAL A 61 -7.19 -19.31 -1.89
CA VAL A 61 -8.32 -19.03 -1.02
C VAL A 61 -8.79 -20.38 -0.50
N ALA A 62 -8.46 -20.70 0.75
CA ALA A 62 -9.11 -21.77 1.48
C ALA A 62 -9.77 -21.13 2.72
N ALA A 63 -11.09 -21.11 2.73
CA ALA A 63 -11.89 -20.76 3.89
C ALA A 63 -12.60 -22.04 4.34
N ASP A 64 -12.32 -22.49 5.56
CA ASP A 64 -13.12 -23.50 6.24
C ASP A 64 -14.12 -22.75 7.12
N ILE A 65 -15.42 -23.05 6.97
CA ILE A 65 -16.49 -22.52 7.82
C ILE A 65 -16.98 -23.70 8.65
N THR A 66 -16.55 -23.77 9.91
CA THR A 66 -17.22 -24.64 10.88
C THR A 66 -18.43 -23.90 11.45
N ASP A 67 -19.59 -24.06 10.81
CA ASP A 67 -20.86 -23.78 11.46
C ASP A 67 -21.15 -24.92 12.44
N GLY A 68 -20.95 -24.65 13.72
CA GLY A 68 -21.13 -25.64 14.78
C GLY A 68 -21.59 -25.01 16.08
N ASN A 69 -22.74 -24.34 16.06
CA ASN A 69 -23.54 -24.16 17.27
C ASN A 69 -24.00 -25.55 17.73
N ASN A 70 -23.35 -26.09 18.76
CA ASN A 70 -23.93 -27.16 19.56
C ASN A 70 -24.02 -26.63 21.00
N GLU A 71 -25.13 -25.96 21.29
CA GLU A 71 -25.68 -25.97 22.65
C GLU A 71 -26.26 -27.38 22.87
N ASP A 72 -25.74 -28.08 23.87
CA ASP A 72 -26.46 -29.04 24.73
C ASP A 72 -25.68 -29.20 26.05
#